data_AF-A0A3D5D8Q4-F1
#
_entry.id   AF-A0A3D5D8Q4-F1
#
_cell.length_a   1.000
_cell.length_b   1.000
_cell.length_c   1.000
_cell.angle_alpha   90.00
_cell.angle_beta   90.00
_cell.angle_gamma   90.00
#
_symmetry.space_group_name_H-M   'P 1'
#
loop_
_entity.id
_entity.type
_entity.pdbx_description
1 polymer ?
#
loop_
_entity_poly.entity_id
_entity_poly.type
_entity_poly.pdbx_seq_one_letter_code
_entity_poly.pdbx_strand_id
1 'polypeptide(L)'
;MTQPNPSTNKQIMKNILTITLLLSAGFVLADSKPFKGKVHVIPGTVEAEHYDEGKPGVAYVDLDPQNQGANYRGPTQVDIEKRPDASNGHGIGWTRKGEWLHYTVEVKAAGTYTIEMPVASNKMGGLFHLEIGGKAITKAIRIPDTGGWDKLKLIKCAGVKLAKGRHVIRVVMDEQGPSGSIGDIDYFKFVKNSK
;
A
#
# COMPACT_ATOMS: atom_id res chain seq x y z
N MET A 1 -13.13 -73.98 -4.34
CA MET A 1 -13.04 -72.59 -4.80
C MET A 1 -12.32 -71.80 -3.71
N THR A 2 -11.01 -71.66 -3.86
CA THR A 2 -10.08 -71.14 -2.84
C THR A 2 -9.97 -69.62 -2.92
N GLN A 3 -10.29 -68.93 -1.83
CA GLN A 3 -10.09 -67.50 -1.63
C GLN A 3 -8.58 -67.17 -1.54
N PRO A 4 -8.06 -66.08 -2.14
CA PRO A 4 -6.68 -65.66 -1.92
C PRO A 4 -6.49 -64.89 -0.61
N ASN A 5 -5.33 -65.16 0.00
CA ASN A 5 -4.78 -64.69 1.27
C ASN A 5 -4.40 -63.18 1.27
N PRO A 6 -4.53 -62.42 2.39
CA PRO A 6 -4.24 -60.99 2.43
C PRO A 6 -2.82 -60.74 2.95
N SER A 7 -1.81 -60.69 2.07
CA SER A 7 -0.44 -60.35 2.50
C SER A 7 0.44 -59.73 1.41
N THR A 8 -0.06 -58.71 0.70
CA THR A 8 0.82 -57.93 -0.19
C THR A 8 0.41 -56.47 -0.30
N ASN A 9 0.15 -55.82 0.84
CA ASN A 9 0.15 -54.36 0.89
C ASN A 9 1.58 -53.84 1.06
N LYS A 10 2.40 -54.09 0.04
CA LYS A 10 3.75 -53.55 -0.07
C LYS A 10 3.66 -52.20 -0.77
N GLN A 11 3.80 -51.15 0.03
CA GLN A 11 4.56 -49.95 -0.33
C GLN A 11 4.04 -49.12 -1.51
N ILE A 12 3.01 -48.31 -1.26
CA ILE A 12 2.84 -47.05 -1.98
C ILE A 12 3.02 -45.94 -0.96
N MET A 13 4.26 -45.48 -0.84
CA MET A 13 4.61 -44.25 -0.15
C MET A 13 3.91 -43.09 -0.86
N LYS A 14 2.74 -42.68 -0.38
CA LYS A 14 2.21 -41.35 -0.65
C LYS A 14 2.91 -40.40 0.31
N ASN A 15 3.97 -39.77 -0.17
CA ASN A 15 4.57 -38.60 0.46
C ASN A 15 3.51 -37.49 0.52
N ILE A 16 2.73 -37.48 1.60
CA ILE A 16 1.91 -36.34 1.97
C ILE A 16 2.87 -35.35 2.62
N LEU A 17 3.42 -34.46 1.79
CA LEU A 17 4.15 -33.31 2.26
C LEU A 17 3.13 -32.36 2.88
N THR A 18 2.89 -32.52 4.18
CA THR A 18 2.11 -31.56 4.97
C THR A 18 3.00 -30.35 5.16
N ILE A 19 2.89 -29.35 4.28
CA ILE A 19 3.55 -28.06 4.47
C ILE A 19 2.76 -27.33 5.56
N THR A 20 3.21 -27.49 6.81
CA THR A 20 2.82 -26.60 7.90
C THR A 20 3.63 -25.31 7.74
N LEU A 21 3.08 -24.33 7.02
CA LEU A 21 3.72 -23.03 6.87
C LEU A 21 3.54 -22.23 8.16
N LEU A 22 4.53 -22.29 9.06
CA LEU A 22 4.67 -21.27 10.10
C LEU A 22 5.07 -19.96 9.41
N LEU A 23 4.13 -19.02 9.26
CA LEU A 23 4.48 -17.63 8.94
C LEU A 23 5.09 -16.98 10.18
N SER A 24 6.39 -17.15 10.36
CA SER A 24 7.20 -16.24 11.18
C SER A 24 7.65 -15.06 10.30
N ALA A 25 7.39 -13.84 10.77
CA ALA A 25 7.80 -12.54 10.27
C ALA A 25 8.90 -12.53 9.17
N GLY A 26 8.55 -12.00 7.99
CA GLY A 26 9.54 -11.59 7.00
C GLY A 26 9.49 -12.30 5.65
N PHE A 27 8.30 -12.44 5.05
CA PHE A 27 8.28 -12.42 3.58
C PHE A 27 8.62 -10.99 3.15
N VAL A 28 9.91 -10.75 2.90
CA VAL A 28 10.29 -9.77 1.90
C VAL A 28 9.59 -10.23 0.63
N LEU A 29 8.57 -9.49 0.18
CA LEU A 29 7.99 -9.66 -1.14
C LEU A 29 9.13 -9.44 -2.14
N ALA A 30 9.83 -10.51 -2.53
CA ALA A 30 11.08 -10.43 -3.31
C ALA A 30 10.91 -9.67 -4.64
N ASP A 31 9.66 -9.47 -5.06
CA ASP A 31 9.25 -8.82 -6.30
C ASP A 31 8.62 -7.41 -6.11
N SER A 32 8.51 -6.88 -4.88
CA SER A 32 8.20 -5.46 -4.61
C SER A 32 9.49 -4.70 -4.35
N LYS A 33 9.85 -3.78 -5.25
CA LYS A 33 11.14 -3.07 -5.23
C LYS A 33 10.93 -1.57 -5.10
N PRO A 34 11.84 -0.83 -4.44
CA PRO A 34 11.72 0.62 -4.36
C PRO A 34 11.60 1.27 -5.74
N PHE A 35 10.75 2.29 -5.88
CA PHE A 35 10.57 3.02 -7.14
C PHE A 35 11.91 3.49 -7.70
N LYS A 36 12.21 3.14 -8.96
CA LYS A 36 13.48 3.43 -9.64
C LYS A 36 14.72 3.02 -8.84
N GLY A 37 14.61 1.96 -8.03
CA GLY A 37 15.67 1.46 -7.16
C GLY A 37 16.01 2.38 -5.97
N LYS A 38 15.26 3.46 -5.74
CA LYS A 38 15.51 4.44 -4.67
C LYS A 38 14.58 4.19 -3.49
N VAL A 39 15.18 3.86 -2.35
CA VAL A 39 14.47 3.71 -1.09
C VAL A 39 14.04 5.08 -0.57
N HIS A 40 12.77 5.20 -0.18
CA HIS A 40 12.22 6.39 0.44
C HIS A 40 12.81 6.60 1.84
N VAL A 41 13.06 7.84 2.24
CA VAL A 41 13.69 8.13 3.55
C VAL A 41 12.68 8.80 4.48
N ILE A 42 12.56 8.27 5.70
CA ILE A 42 11.72 8.82 6.77
C ILE A 42 12.64 9.27 7.93
N PRO A 43 12.54 10.52 8.44
CA PRO A 43 11.60 11.57 8.06
C PRO A 43 11.83 12.09 6.64
N GLY A 44 10.76 12.52 5.96
CA GLY A 44 10.82 12.95 4.56
C GLY A 44 9.46 12.81 3.87
N THR A 45 9.43 13.19 2.58
CA THR A 45 8.25 13.06 1.71
C THR A 45 8.36 11.78 0.87
N VAL A 46 7.24 11.07 0.77
CA VAL A 46 7.03 9.93 -0.12
C VAL A 46 5.90 10.32 -1.07
N GLU A 47 6.20 10.60 -2.33
CA GLU A 47 5.16 10.90 -3.33
C GLU A 47 4.25 9.68 -3.50
N ALA A 48 2.94 9.88 -3.57
CA ALA A 48 1.98 8.77 -3.56
C ALA A 48 2.11 7.92 -4.82
N GLU A 49 2.37 8.54 -5.96
CA GLU A 49 2.64 7.87 -7.22
C GLU A 49 4.06 7.28 -7.30
N HIS A 50 4.90 7.37 -6.25
CA HIS A 50 6.21 6.71 -6.14
C HIS A 50 6.15 5.42 -5.31
N TYR A 51 5.03 4.69 -5.35
CA TYR A 51 4.91 3.33 -4.80
C TYR A 51 5.93 2.35 -5.43
N ASP A 52 6.15 1.20 -4.82
CA ASP A 52 7.12 0.20 -5.27
C ASP A 52 6.86 -0.29 -6.71
N GLU A 53 7.91 -0.71 -7.40
CA GLU A 53 7.86 -1.42 -8.67
C GLU A 53 7.68 -2.92 -8.46
N GLY A 54 6.76 -3.51 -9.22
CA GLY A 54 6.47 -4.94 -9.16
C GLY A 54 5.19 -5.25 -9.94
N LYS A 55 4.81 -6.53 -9.98
CA LYS A 55 3.56 -6.95 -10.62
C LYS A 55 2.33 -6.54 -9.79
N PRO A 56 1.15 -6.39 -10.41
CA PRO A 56 -0.12 -6.36 -9.68
C PRO A 56 -0.25 -7.56 -8.72
N GLY A 57 -0.83 -7.33 -7.55
CA GLY A 57 -0.90 -8.30 -6.45
C GLY A 57 0.39 -8.44 -5.63
N VAL A 58 1.49 -7.80 -6.05
CA VAL A 58 2.78 -7.85 -5.35
C VAL A 58 3.20 -6.47 -4.81
N ALA A 59 3.31 -5.47 -5.69
CA ALA A 59 3.70 -4.11 -5.31
C ALA A 59 2.50 -3.17 -5.12
N TYR A 60 1.40 -3.49 -5.80
CA TYR A 60 0.14 -2.78 -5.71
C TYR A 60 -1.02 -3.69 -6.09
N VAL A 61 -2.24 -3.27 -5.75
CA VAL A 61 -3.48 -3.70 -6.40
C VAL A 61 -4.25 -2.46 -6.79
N ASP A 62 -4.66 -2.44 -8.06
CA ASP A 62 -5.62 -1.50 -8.62
C ASP A 62 -6.72 -2.34 -9.29
N LEU A 63 -7.97 -1.89 -9.25
CA LEU A 63 -9.10 -2.65 -9.78
C LEU A 63 -9.34 -2.43 -11.28
N ASP A 64 -8.70 -1.43 -11.86
CA ASP A 64 -8.81 -1.13 -13.27
C ASP A 64 -7.78 -1.94 -14.10
N PRO A 65 -8.13 -2.33 -15.33
CA PRO A 65 -7.23 -3.15 -16.14
C PRO A 65 -5.98 -2.37 -16.60
N GLN A 66 -6.02 -1.04 -16.52
CA GLN A 66 -4.95 -0.12 -16.89
C GLN A 66 -5.16 1.24 -16.19
N ASN A 67 -4.07 2.00 -16.03
CA ASN A 67 -4.10 3.39 -15.57
C ASN A 67 -4.96 4.27 -16.49
N GLN A 68 -5.94 4.95 -15.92
CA GLN A 68 -6.90 5.85 -16.56
C GLN A 68 -6.41 7.32 -16.61
N GLY A 69 -5.28 7.62 -15.96
CA GLY A 69 -4.72 8.95 -15.86
C GLY A 69 -3.48 9.18 -16.72
N ALA A 70 -2.51 9.90 -16.16
CA ALA A 70 -1.26 10.26 -16.77
C ALA A 70 -0.29 9.08 -16.87
N ASN A 71 0.40 8.97 -18.01
CA ASN A 71 1.49 8.02 -18.19
C ASN A 71 2.78 8.49 -17.47
N TYR A 72 2.78 8.45 -16.14
CA TYR A 72 3.92 8.86 -15.32
C TYR A 72 4.99 7.75 -15.16
N ARG A 73 4.56 6.48 -15.13
CA ARG A 73 5.41 5.31 -14.81
C ARG A 73 5.48 4.26 -15.91
N GLY A 74 5.00 4.55 -17.10
CA GLY A 74 4.84 3.52 -18.13
C GLY A 74 3.68 2.58 -17.77
N PRO A 75 3.77 1.29 -18.17
CA PRO A 75 2.70 0.32 -17.93
C PRO A 75 2.45 0.08 -16.44
N THR A 76 1.26 0.45 -15.98
CA THR A 76 0.74 0.18 -14.64
C THR A 76 -0.79 0.21 -14.67
N GLN A 77 -1.41 -0.39 -13.66
CA GLN A 77 -2.85 -0.27 -13.44
C GLN A 77 -3.20 0.89 -12.51
N VAL A 78 -2.27 1.30 -11.63
CA VAL A 78 -2.52 2.39 -10.68
C VAL A 78 -2.87 3.67 -11.42
N ASP A 79 -4.02 4.24 -11.06
CA ASP A 79 -4.50 5.50 -11.61
C ASP A 79 -3.69 6.70 -11.07
N ILE A 80 -2.89 7.29 -11.94
CA ILE A 80 -2.02 8.43 -11.60
C ILE A 80 -2.59 9.67 -12.25
N GLU A 81 -3.01 10.66 -11.47
CA GLU A 81 -3.53 11.90 -12.03
C GLU A 81 -2.43 12.88 -12.41
N LYS A 82 -2.72 13.77 -13.36
CA LYS A 82 -1.94 14.99 -13.58
C LYS A 82 -2.59 16.13 -12.82
N ARG A 83 -1.87 16.69 -11.86
CA ARG A 83 -2.37 17.70 -10.92
C ARG A 83 -1.38 18.86 -10.76
N PRO A 84 -1.63 20.04 -11.37
CA PRO A 84 -0.69 21.16 -11.30
C PRO A 84 -0.43 21.73 -9.89
N ASP A 85 -1.36 21.55 -8.94
CA ASP A 85 -1.22 21.98 -7.54
C ASP A 85 -0.54 20.95 -6.63
N ALA A 86 -0.17 19.78 -7.15
CA ALA A 86 0.57 18.74 -6.43
C ALA A 86 2.09 19.02 -6.39
N SER A 87 2.79 18.39 -5.44
CA SER A 87 4.22 18.61 -5.16
C SER A 87 5.13 18.53 -6.40
N ASN A 88 4.82 17.60 -7.31
CA ASN A 88 5.58 17.32 -8.52
C ASN A 88 4.70 17.28 -9.79
N GLY A 89 3.47 17.78 -9.69
CA GLY A 89 2.51 17.79 -10.79
C GLY A 89 1.66 16.52 -10.92
N HIS A 90 1.77 15.55 -10.00
CA HIS A 90 1.06 14.27 -10.04
C HIS A 90 0.63 13.83 -8.64
N GLY A 91 -0.30 12.88 -8.59
CA GLY A 91 -0.73 12.18 -7.40
C GLY A 91 -1.41 10.87 -7.79
N ILE A 92 -1.94 10.13 -6.83
CA ILE A 92 -2.84 9.01 -7.11
C ILE A 92 -4.29 9.49 -7.01
N GLY A 93 -5.13 9.00 -7.91
CA GLY A 93 -6.55 9.31 -7.95
C GLY A 93 -7.38 8.09 -8.30
N TRP A 94 -8.69 8.27 -8.52
CA TRP A 94 -9.63 7.17 -8.84
C TRP A 94 -9.57 5.98 -7.87
N THR A 95 -9.08 6.22 -6.66
CA THR A 95 -8.82 5.19 -5.66
C THR A 95 -10.09 4.50 -5.21
N ARG A 96 -10.12 3.16 -5.20
CA ARG A 96 -11.29 2.35 -4.88
C ARG A 96 -11.03 1.42 -3.71
N LYS A 97 -12.12 1.06 -3.03
CA LYS A 97 -12.08 0.12 -1.90
C LYS A 97 -11.46 -1.20 -2.35
N GLY A 98 -10.48 -1.68 -1.58
CA GLY A 98 -9.76 -2.93 -1.84
C GLY A 98 -8.41 -2.75 -2.53
N GLU A 99 -8.12 -1.56 -3.04
CA GLU A 99 -6.83 -1.21 -3.62
C GLU A 99 -5.78 -0.95 -2.55
N TRP A 100 -4.51 -1.14 -2.91
CA TRP A 100 -3.40 -0.86 -2.02
C TRP A 100 -2.09 -0.65 -2.77
N LEU A 101 -1.17 0.09 -2.15
CA LEU A 101 0.15 0.44 -2.69
C LEU A 101 1.24 0.18 -1.66
N HIS A 102 2.33 -0.49 -2.03
CA HIS A 102 3.53 -0.65 -1.21
C HIS A 102 4.51 0.50 -1.38
N TYR A 103 5.19 0.87 -0.30
CA TYR A 103 6.27 1.84 -0.29
C TYR A 103 7.42 1.29 0.57
N THR A 104 8.53 0.95 -0.07
CA THR A 104 9.75 0.56 0.63
C THR A 104 10.46 1.80 1.17
N VAL A 105 10.57 1.88 2.50
CA VAL A 105 11.10 3.02 3.24
C VAL A 105 12.28 2.63 4.13
N GLU A 106 13.16 3.60 4.42
CA GLU A 106 14.20 3.55 5.43
C GLU A 106 13.90 4.61 6.51
N VAL A 107 13.45 4.15 7.69
CA VAL A 107 13.21 5.00 8.85
C VAL A 107 14.54 5.23 9.57
N LYS A 108 15.10 6.45 9.46
CA LYS A 108 16.44 6.77 9.99
C LYS A 108 16.52 6.76 11.51
N ALA A 109 15.42 7.00 12.20
CA ALA A 109 15.37 6.97 13.66
C ALA A 109 13.99 6.52 14.16
N ALA A 110 13.96 5.65 15.18
CA ALA A 110 12.70 5.31 15.81
C ALA A 110 12.05 6.54 16.46
N GLY A 111 10.72 6.57 16.54
CA GLY A 111 9.99 7.63 17.21
C GLY A 111 8.52 7.71 16.83
N THR A 112 7.88 8.77 17.32
CA THR A 112 6.52 9.15 16.95
C THR A 112 6.58 10.19 15.83
N TYR A 113 5.73 10.01 14.84
CA TYR A 113 5.64 10.83 13.65
C TYR A 113 4.24 11.39 13.47
N THR A 114 4.17 12.52 12.79
CA THR A 114 2.97 13.05 12.16
C THR A 114 3.11 12.85 10.66
N ILE A 115 2.09 12.29 10.03
CA ILE A 115 1.99 12.17 8.57
C ILE A 115 1.17 13.35 8.07
N GLU A 116 1.73 14.14 7.18
CA GLU A 116 1.08 15.24 6.46
C GLU A 116 0.72 14.75 5.05
N MET A 117 -0.53 14.92 4.64
CA MET A 117 -1.05 14.43 3.36
C MET A 117 -1.93 15.49 2.71
N PRO A 118 -1.53 16.10 1.59
CA PRO A 118 -2.44 16.83 0.75
C PRO A 118 -3.37 15.85 0.04
N VAL A 119 -4.67 16.08 0.20
CA VAL A 119 -5.72 15.22 -0.37
C VAL A 119 -6.79 16.06 -1.07
N ALA A 120 -7.54 15.48 -2.00
CA ALA A 120 -8.69 16.13 -2.62
C ALA A 120 -9.89 15.18 -2.75
N SER A 121 -11.10 15.74 -2.63
CA SER A 121 -12.35 15.07 -2.97
C SER A 121 -13.45 16.10 -3.25
N ASN A 122 -14.32 15.80 -4.22
CA ASN A 122 -15.45 16.66 -4.59
C ASN A 122 -16.73 16.42 -3.75
N LYS A 123 -16.67 15.47 -2.82
CA LYS A 123 -17.67 15.16 -1.79
C LYS A 123 -16.93 14.67 -0.55
N MET A 124 -17.64 14.23 0.49
CA MET A 124 -17.00 13.47 1.57
C MET A 124 -16.20 12.29 0.98
N GLY A 125 -14.90 12.27 1.19
CA GLY A 125 -14.04 11.19 0.74
C GLY A 125 -14.23 9.92 1.57
N GLY A 126 -13.52 8.87 1.15
CA GLY A 126 -13.49 7.57 1.80
C GLY A 126 -12.51 7.47 2.97
N LEU A 127 -12.24 6.23 3.36
CA LEU A 127 -11.28 5.86 4.39
C LEU A 127 -10.11 5.09 3.77
N PHE A 128 -8.92 5.35 4.29
CA PHE A 128 -7.73 4.54 4.07
C PHE A 128 -6.93 4.42 5.36
N HIS A 129 -5.99 3.48 5.40
CA HIS A 129 -5.01 3.42 6.48
C HIS A 129 -3.63 3.05 5.96
N LEU A 130 -2.61 3.26 6.80
CA LEU A 130 -1.27 2.78 6.56
C LEU A 130 -0.96 1.64 7.52
N GLU A 131 -0.25 0.63 7.03
CA GLU A 131 0.18 -0.53 7.81
C GLU A 131 1.59 -1.00 7.46
N ILE A 132 2.20 -1.80 8.33
CA ILE A 132 3.46 -2.49 8.09
C ILE A 132 3.23 -3.97 8.42
N GLY A 133 3.46 -4.85 7.46
CA GLY A 133 3.32 -6.30 7.64
C GLY A 133 1.91 -6.73 8.09
N GLY A 134 0.85 -6.12 7.54
CA GLY A 134 -0.54 -6.44 7.90
C GLY A 134 -1.02 -5.82 9.21
N LYS A 135 -0.18 -5.02 9.89
CA LYS A 135 -0.56 -4.33 11.13
C LYS A 135 -0.67 -2.83 10.89
N ALA A 136 -1.88 -2.31 11.09
CA ALA A 136 -2.15 -0.88 11.00
C ALA A 136 -1.20 -0.06 11.90
N ILE A 137 -0.53 0.93 11.31
CA ILE A 137 0.29 1.94 11.99
C ILE A 137 -0.46 3.26 12.18
N THR A 138 -1.59 3.43 11.51
CA THR A 138 -2.55 4.52 11.70
C THR A 138 -3.91 3.96 12.09
N LYS A 139 -4.80 4.80 12.62
CA LYS A 139 -6.25 4.55 12.53
C LYS A 139 -6.70 4.75 11.08
N ALA A 140 -7.94 4.39 10.77
CA ALA A 140 -8.57 4.80 9.51
C ALA A 140 -8.56 6.33 9.40
N ILE A 141 -8.08 6.85 8.27
CA ILE A 141 -7.94 8.26 7.92
C ILE A 141 -9.03 8.58 6.92
N ARG A 142 -9.87 9.57 7.23
CA ARG A 142 -10.90 10.06 6.31
C ARG A 142 -10.36 11.21 5.45
N ILE A 143 -10.56 11.12 4.14
CA ILE A 143 -10.42 12.27 3.26
C ILE A 143 -11.67 13.13 3.39
N PRO A 144 -11.57 14.42 3.77
CA PRO A 144 -12.72 15.30 3.88
C PRO A 144 -13.21 15.74 2.50
N ASP A 145 -14.38 16.34 2.44
CA ASP A 145 -14.79 17.14 1.29
C ASP A 145 -13.88 18.37 1.15
N THR A 146 -13.08 18.41 0.09
CA THR A 146 -12.19 19.53 -0.18
C THR A 146 -12.84 20.60 -1.03
N GLY A 147 -14.04 20.35 -1.56
CA GLY A 147 -14.82 21.25 -2.40
C GLY A 147 -14.48 21.15 -3.88
N GLY A 148 -13.78 20.10 -4.30
CA GLY A 148 -13.37 19.86 -5.68
C GLY A 148 -12.16 18.94 -5.80
N TRP A 149 -12.06 18.20 -6.91
CA TRP A 149 -10.88 17.39 -7.23
C TRP A 149 -9.65 18.27 -7.49
N ASP A 150 -9.86 19.49 -7.96
CA ASP A 150 -8.84 20.52 -8.22
C ASP A 150 -8.43 21.32 -6.97
N LYS A 151 -8.73 20.81 -5.76
CA LYS A 151 -8.51 21.52 -4.50
C LYS A 151 -7.84 20.62 -3.47
N LEU A 152 -6.51 20.62 -3.46
CA LEU A 152 -5.76 19.98 -2.39
C LEU A 152 -5.98 20.68 -1.04
N LYS A 153 -6.26 19.89 0.00
CA LYS A 153 -6.23 20.31 1.40
C LYS A 153 -5.30 19.41 2.19
N LEU A 154 -4.46 20.02 3.01
CA LEU A 154 -3.57 19.28 3.89
C LEU A 154 -4.33 18.71 5.09
N ILE A 155 -4.30 17.39 5.24
CA ILE A 155 -4.71 16.68 6.45
C ILE A 155 -3.50 16.10 7.19
N LYS A 156 -3.67 15.81 8.49
CA LYS A 156 -2.60 15.29 9.34
C LYS A 156 -3.05 14.08 10.14
N CYS A 157 -2.19 13.07 10.24
CA CYS A 157 -2.35 11.92 11.12
C CYS A 157 -1.17 11.89 12.12
N ALA A 158 -1.43 12.26 13.37
CA ALA A 158 -0.42 12.29 14.43
C ALA A 158 -0.36 10.96 15.20
N GLY A 159 0.77 10.72 15.88
CA GLY A 159 0.91 9.60 16.81
C GLY A 159 1.41 8.29 16.18
N VAL A 160 1.90 8.34 14.94
CA VAL A 160 2.37 7.16 14.19
C VAL A 160 3.72 6.72 14.73
N LYS A 161 3.78 5.54 15.34
CA LYS A 161 5.02 5.00 15.91
C LYS A 161 5.76 4.17 14.87
N LEU A 162 6.99 4.58 14.55
CA LEU A 162 7.85 3.87 13.60
C LEU A 162 9.13 3.40 14.29
N ALA A 163 9.53 2.15 14.02
CA ALA A 163 10.83 1.63 14.41
C ALA A 163 11.91 2.06 13.40
N LYS A 164 13.15 2.22 13.85
CA LYS A 164 14.30 2.47 12.95
C LYS A 164 14.49 1.27 12.01
N GLY A 165 14.88 1.54 10.77
CA GLY A 165 15.29 0.52 9.79
C GLY A 165 14.38 0.48 8.56
N ARG A 166 14.53 -0.60 7.78
CA ARG A 166 13.78 -0.85 6.56
C ARG A 166 12.39 -1.37 6.86
N HIS A 167 11.38 -0.80 6.20
CA HIS A 167 9.99 -1.26 6.25
C HIS A 167 9.37 -1.21 4.86
N VAL A 168 8.31 -2.00 4.67
CA VAL A 168 7.34 -1.78 3.59
C VAL A 168 6.09 -1.23 4.24
N ILE A 169 5.78 0.03 3.96
CA ILE A 169 4.51 0.64 4.34
C ILE A 169 3.51 0.32 3.24
N ARG A 170 2.34 -0.22 3.60
CA ARG A 170 1.21 -0.38 2.67
C ARG A 170 0.16 0.68 2.98
N VAL A 171 -0.27 1.42 1.96
CA VAL A 171 -1.49 2.24 2.00
C VAL A 171 -2.62 1.36 1.51
N VAL A 172 -3.71 1.26 2.27
CA VAL A 172 -4.86 0.40 1.97
C VAL A 172 -6.12 1.26 1.88
N MET A 173 -6.87 1.11 0.80
CA MET A 173 -8.12 1.80 0.54
C MET A 173 -9.29 1.01 1.15
N ASP A 174 -9.87 1.48 2.24
CA ASP A 174 -10.78 0.71 3.10
C ASP A 174 -12.26 0.85 2.70
N GLU A 175 -12.69 2.06 2.39
CA GLU A 175 -14.10 2.42 2.18
C GLU A 175 -14.20 3.60 1.22
N GLN A 176 -15.01 3.49 0.18
CA GLN A 176 -15.26 4.59 -0.75
C GLN A 176 -16.23 5.63 -0.15
N GLY A 177 -16.03 6.90 -0.49
CA GLY A 177 -16.99 7.97 -0.22
C GLY A 177 -18.13 8.02 -1.25
N PRO A 178 -19.13 8.91 -1.07
CA PRO A 178 -20.23 9.10 -2.03
C PRO A 178 -19.84 9.64 -3.41
N SER A 179 -18.56 9.97 -3.62
CA SER A 179 -17.98 10.26 -4.93
C SER A 179 -17.62 9.00 -5.72
N GLY A 180 -17.63 7.82 -5.09
CA GLY A 180 -17.17 6.57 -5.70
C GLY A 180 -15.64 6.39 -5.65
N SER A 181 -14.93 7.23 -4.88
CA SER A 181 -13.49 7.12 -4.67
C SER A 181 -13.16 7.34 -3.18
N ILE A 182 -11.99 6.88 -2.73
CA ILE A 182 -11.45 7.27 -1.43
C ILE A 182 -11.08 8.75 -1.47
N GLY A 183 -10.42 9.16 -2.54
CA GLY A 183 -9.98 10.51 -2.81
C GLY A 183 -8.60 10.51 -3.43
N ASP A 184 -8.18 11.70 -3.82
CA ASP A 184 -6.89 11.89 -4.44
C ASP A 184 -5.85 12.19 -3.37
N ILE A 185 -4.63 11.67 -3.53
CA ILE A 185 -3.54 11.82 -2.58
C ILE A 185 -2.27 12.23 -3.33
N ASP A 186 -1.68 13.34 -2.93
CA ASP A 186 -0.42 13.86 -3.48
C ASP A 186 0.78 13.10 -2.90
N TYR A 187 0.99 13.20 -1.58
CA TYR A 187 2.12 12.55 -0.91
C TYR A 187 1.85 12.21 0.55
N PHE A 188 2.77 11.43 1.12
CA PHE A 188 2.87 11.16 2.56
C PHE A 188 4.17 11.76 3.10
N LYS A 189 4.07 12.84 3.88
CA LYS A 189 5.24 13.47 4.51
C LYS A 189 5.30 13.11 5.98
N PHE A 190 6.34 12.38 6.35
CA PHE A 190 6.58 11.92 7.71
C PHE A 190 7.46 12.94 8.45
N VAL A 191 6.84 13.67 9.35
CA VAL A 191 7.51 14.64 10.24
C VAL A 191 7.73 13.96 11.58
N LYS A 192 8.98 13.84 12.03
CA LYS A 192 9.27 13.32 13.36
C LYS A 192 8.84 14.34 14.40
N ASN A 193 8.04 13.92 15.37
CA ASN A 193 7.66 14.80 16.47
C ASN A 193 8.91 15.12 17.31
N SER A 194 9.08 16.39 17.68
CA SER A 194 10.09 16.78 18.67
C SER A 194 9.81 16.06 19.98
N LYS A 195 10.89 15.67 20.68
CA LYS A 195 10.79 15.18 22.06
C LYS A 195 10.38 16.31 22.99
#